data_AF-A0A2I0JF83-F1
#
_entry.id   AF-A0A2I0JF83-F1
#
_cell.length_a   1.000
_cell.length_b   1.000
_cell.length_c   1.000
_cell.angle_alpha   90.00
_cell.angle_beta   90.00
_cell.angle_gamma   90.00
#
_symmetry.space_group_name_H-M   'P 1'
#
loop_
_entity.id
_entity.type
_entity.pdbx_description
1 polymer ?
#
loop_
_entity_poly.entity_id
_entity_poly.type
_entity_poly.pdbx_seq_one_letter_code
_entity_poly.pdbx_strand_id
1 'polypeptide(L)'
;MEYDELGFGGDDRDVYGDEDGSDESEDPSYEPLANEHVDEDDDEEFLAKAFDFADMIESATTETSRIKAVCIDDPCEWEIYCSWCEPLGGFQIKTYRPTHNYSRVLKNPLANRKWVGKKLVEALRLHPTLTSKDACKHMVANYQVQLIEIKLYRSLDIARDVVEGSENEQYALLWDYCA
;
A
#
# COMPACT_ATOMS: atom_id res chain seq x y z
N MET A 1 24.97 15.76 42.34
CA MET A 1 23.75 15.35 41.63
C MET A 1 24.21 14.46 40.48
N GLU A 2 24.88 13.33 40.71
CA GLU A 2 24.45 12.16 41.50
C GLU A 2 23.16 11.60 40.90
N TYR A 3 23.35 10.58 40.04
CA TYR A 3 22.31 9.82 39.39
C TYR A 3 21.98 8.65 40.31
N ASP A 4 20.73 8.55 40.75
CA ASP A 4 20.26 7.41 41.52
C ASP A 4 19.78 6.28 40.60
N GLU A 5 20.29 5.09 40.92
CA GLU A 5 19.95 3.77 40.41
C GLU A 5 18.55 3.35 40.88
N LEU A 6 17.75 2.76 39.98
CA LEU A 6 16.75 1.76 40.37
C LEU A 6 16.83 0.58 39.39
N GLY A 7 17.58 -0.44 39.82
CA GLY A 7 17.49 -1.78 39.27
C GLY A 7 16.34 -2.56 39.91
N PHE A 8 15.65 -3.34 39.09
CA PHE A 8 15.02 -4.59 39.48
C PHE A 8 15.34 -5.60 38.37
N GLY A 9 16.18 -6.60 38.70
CA GLY A 9 16.27 -7.85 37.94
C GLY A 9 14.98 -8.65 38.07
N GLY A 10 14.75 -9.76 37.38
CA GLY A 10 15.49 -10.57 36.42
C GLY A 10 14.56 -11.75 36.06
N ASP A 11 15.11 -12.74 35.36
CA ASP A 11 14.55 -14.08 35.07
C ASP A 11 13.96 -14.32 33.66
N ASP A 12 14.89 -14.52 32.71
CA ASP A 12 15.17 -15.80 32.04
C ASP A 12 14.10 -16.44 31.13
N ARG A 13 14.35 -16.31 29.82
CA ARG A 13 14.61 -17.49 28.97
C ARG A 13 15.30 -17.12 27.66
N ASP A 14 16.60 -17.38 27.65
CA ASP A 14 17.45 -17.52 26.48
C ASP A 14 16.99 -18.73 25.64
N VAL A 15 16.78 -18.54 24.33
CA VAL A 15 16.97 -19.58 23.31
C VAL A 15 17.46 -18.92 22.02
N TYR A 16 18.69 -18.40 22.05
CA TYR A 16 19.52 -18.30 20.85
C TYR A 16 20.72 -19.23 21.11
N GLY A 17 20.55 -20.48 20.73
CA GLY A 17 21.66 -21.42 20.61
C GLY A 17 22.28 -21.26 19.23
N ASP A 18 23.46 -20.67 19.19
CA ASP A 18 24.41 -20.86 18.10
C ASP A 18 24.91 -22.32 18.16
N GLU A 19 24.60 -23.12 17.14
CA GLU A 19 25.36 -24.32 16.81
C GLU A 19 25.89 -24.19 15.38
N ASP A 20 27.21 -24.14 15.30
CA ASP A 20 28.02 -24.26 14.11
C ASP A 20 28.01 -25.71 13.61
N GLY A 21 27.29 -25.93 12.51
CA GLY A 21 27.28 -27.21 11.80
C GLY A 21 27.26 -26.98 10.29
N SER A 22 28.43 -27.05 9.67
CA SER A 22 28.55 -27.23 8.22
C SER A 22 28.03 -28.61 7.85
N ASP A 23 26.97 -28.70 7.05
CA ASP A 23 26.69 -29.88 6.23
C ASP A 23 25.91 -29.48 4.97
N GLU A 24 26.52 -29.71 3.81
CA GLU A 24 25.87 -29.60 2.52
C GLU A 24 24.96 -30.82 2.33
N SER A 25 23.63 -30.62 2.26
CA SER A 25 22.73 -31.64 1.71
C SER A 25 21.52 -31.01 1.01
N GLU A 26 21.63 -31.00 -0.32
CA GLU A 26 20.57 -31.19 -1.33
C GLU A 26 19.22 -30.49 -1.09
N ASP A 27 19.04 -29.38 -1.82
CA ASP A 27 17.77 -28.72 -2.18
C ASP A 27 16.71 -29.74 -2.67
N PRO A 28 15.65 -30.03 -1.88
CA PRO A 28 14.52 -30.78 -2.37
C PRO A 28 13.59 -29.81 -3.11
N SER A 29 13.87 -29.65 -4.40
CA SER A 29 12.93 -29.28 -5.46
C SER A 29 11.75 -28.40 -5.03
N TYR A 30 11.92 -27.09 -5.11
CA TYR A 30 10.78 -26.18 -5.23
C TYR A 30 9.98 -26.57 -6.48
N GLU A 31 8.87 -27.28 -6.28
CA GLU A 31 7.87 -27.50 -7.33
C GLU A 31 7.07 -26.20 -7.50
N PRO A 32 7.06 -25.58 -8.70
CA PRO A 32 6.20 -24.43 -8.94
C PRO A 32 4.76 -24.89 -8.79
N LEU A 33 4.09 -24.43 -7.72
CA LEU A 33 2.66 -24.64 -7.59
C LEU A 33 2.00 -24.01 -8.81
N ALA A 34 1.33 -24.87 -9.57
CA ALA A 34 0.66 -24.55 -10.81
C ALA A 34 -0.18 -23.29 -10.63
N ASN A 35 0.08 -22.33 -11.52
CA ASN A 35 -0.70 -21.13 -11.83
C ASN A 35 -2.11 -21.18 -11.22
N GLU A 36 -2.21 -20.78 -9.96
CA GLU A 36 -3.50 -20.64 -9.29
C GLU A 36 -4.24 -19.59 -10.12
N HIS A 37 -5.41 -19.95 -10.63
CA HIS A 37 -6.34 -18.97 -11.18
C HIS A 37 -6.51 -17.90 -10.10
N VAL A 38 -5.90 -16.73 -10.33
CA VAL A 38 -5.93 -15.65 -9.35
C VAL A 38 -7.37 -15.19 -9.33
N ASP A 39 -8.09 -15.55 -8.26
CA ASP A 39 -9.47 -15.16 -8.05
C ASP A 39 -9.58 -13.64 -8.29
N GLU A 40 -10.28 -13.26 -9.36
CA GLU A 40 -10.63 -11.87 -9.66
C GLU A 40 -11.61 -11.32 -8.60
N ASP A 41 -12.14 -12.21 -7.75
CA ASP A 41 -13.23 -11.98 -6.80
C ASP A 41 -12.80 -11.30 -5.49
N ASP A 42 -11.53 -11.41 -5.08
CA ASP A 42 -10.98 -10.69 -3.90
C ASP A 42 -11.03 -9.16 -4.08
N ASP A 43 -11.00 -8.71 -5.33
CA ASP A 43 -11.08 -7.30 -5.68
C ASP A 43 -12.55 -6.82 -5.66
N GLU A 44 -13.56 -7.65 -5.93
CA GLU A 44 -14.98 -7.23 -5.98
C GLU A 44 -15.57 -6.88 -4.60
N GLU A 45 -15.35 -7.72 -3.58
CA GLU A 45 -15.83 -7.43 -2.22
C GLU A 45 -15.12 -6.19 -1.62
N PHE A 46 -13.88 -5.96 -2.03
CA PHE A 46 -13.12 -4.78 -1.64
C PHE A 46 -13.54 -3.53 -2.41
N LEU A 47 -13.87 -3.69 -3.70
CA LEU A 47 -14.43 -2.63 -4.54
C LEU A 47 -15.77 -2.17 -4.01
N ALA A 48 -16.63 -3.05 -3.48
CA ALA A 48 -17.89 -2.65 -2.85
C ALA A 48 -17.66 -1.67 -1.67
N LYS A 49 -16.62 -1.89 -0.85
CA LYS A 49 -16.24 -0.96 0.23
C LYS A 49 -15.52 0.30 -0.28
N ALA A 50 -14.87 0.23 -1.44
CA ALA A 50 -14.33 1.41 -2.14
C ALA A 50 -15.44 2.25 -2.78
N PHE A 51 -16.56 1.64 -3.19
CA PHE A 51 -17.76 2.31 -3.66
C PHE A 51 -18.44 3.09 -2.54
N ASP A 52 -18.45 2.60 -1.30
CA ASP A 52 -18.89 3.39 -0.12
C ASP A 52 -18.04 4.66 0.08
N PHE A 53 -16.73 4.61 -0.21
CA PHE A 53 -15.87 5.80 -0.18
C PHE A 53 -16.15 6.75 -1.35
N ALA A 54 -16.52 6.23 -2.52
CA ALA A 54 -17.01 7.08 -3.62
C ALA A 54 -18.33 7.76 -3.25
N ASP A 55 -19.15 7.14 -2.40
CA ASP A 55 -20.38 7.73 -1.83
C ASP A 55 -20.09 8.78 -0.75
N MET A 56 -18.93 8.72 -0.08
CA MET A 56 -18.42 9.76 0.85
C MET A 56 -17.97 11.04 0.12
N ILE A 57 -17.72 10.95 -1.19
CA ILE A 57 -17.85 12.08 -2.11
C ILE A 57 -19.30 12.03 -2.60
N GLU A 58 -20.24 12.50 -1.78
CA GLU A 58 -21.66 12.51 -2.12
C GLU A 58 -21.82 13.16 -3.50
N SER A 59 -21.94 12.32 -4.53
CA SER A 59 -22.27 12.76 -5.87
C SER A 59 -23.76 13.10 -5.81
N ALA A 60 -24.03 14.30 -5.29
CA ALA A 60 -25.30 14.96 -5.47
C ALA A 60 -25.45 15.19 -6.97
N THR A 61 -26.07 14.20 -7.60
CA THR A 61 -26.48 14.16 -9.00
C THR A 61 -27.29 15.42 -9.29
N THR A 62 -26.63 16.43 -9.85
CA THR A 62 -27.25 17.45 -10.73
C THR A 62 -26.23 18.34 -11.44
N GLU A 63 -25.00 18.50 -10.95
CA GLU A 63 -24.01 19.35 -11.64
C GLU A 63 -22.60 18.78 -11.47
N THR A 64 -21.94 18.39 -12.57
CA THR A 64 -20.54 17.88 -12.68
C THR A 64 -19.44 18.81 -12.14
N SER A 65 -19.86 19.88 -11.46
CA SER A 65 -19.09 21.02 -11.04
C SER A 65 -19.06 21.19 -9.53
N ARG A 66 -19.62 20.27 -8.73
CA ARG A 66 -19.68 20.39 -7.26
C ARG A 66 -19.06 19.17 -6.60
N ILE A 67 -18.20 19.39 -5.60
CA ILE A 67 -17.49 18.35 -4.86
C ILE A 67 -17.62 18.68 -3.39
N LYS A 68 -18.07 17.72 -2.58
CA LYS A 68 -18.08 17.81 -1.12
C LYS A 68 -17.29 16.64 -0.56
N ALA A 69 -16.42 16.90 0.41
CA ALA A 69 -15.80 15.86 1.21
C ALA A 69 -16.09 16.12 2.68
N VAL A 70 -16.53 15.09 3.37
CA VAL A 70 -16.88 15.10 4.80
C VAL A 70 -16.06 14.04 5.52
N CYS A 71 -15.94 14.13 6.84
CA CYS A 71 -15.40 13.04 7.64
C CYS A 71 -16.43 11.90 7.72
N ILE A 72 -15.95 10.64 7.76
CA ILE A 72 -16.81 9.46 7.84
C ILE A 72 -17.36 9.24 9.26
N ASP A 73 -16.63 9.70 10.27
CA ASP A 73 -16.96 9.49 11.66
C ASP A 73 -17.93 10.58 12.14
N ASP A 74 -19.11 10.17 12.61
CA ASP A 74 -20.07 11.07 13.26
C ASP A 74 -19.91 11.06 14.79
N PRO A 75 -20.05 12.21 15.48
CA PRO A 75 -20.22 13.57 14.95
C PRO A 75 -18.88 14.29 14.69
N CYS A 76 -18.48 14.44 13.42
CA CYS A 76 -17.36 15.29 13.01
C CYS A 76 -17.84 16.47 12.16
N GLU A 77 -17.40 17.67 12.48
CA GLU A 77 -17.78 18.88 11.74
C GLU A 77 -16.88 19.16 10.53
N TRP A 78 -15.83 18.35 10.32
CA TRP A 78 -14.88 18.56 9.23
C TRP A 78 -15.59 18.38 7.88
N GLU A 79 -15.57 19.43 7.07
CA GLU A 79 -16.05 19.39 5.71
C GLU A 79 -15.28 20.37 4.83
N ILE A 80 -15.15 20.01 3.55
CA ILE A 80 -14.73 20.91 2.50
C ILE A 80 -15.71 20.81 1.34
N TYR A 81 -16.18 21.96 0.87
CA TYR A 81 -17.10 22.07 -0.25
C TYR A 81 -16.50 22.97 -1.31
N CYS A 82 -16.41 22.43 -2.52
CA CYS A 82 -15.85 23.07 -3.69
C CYS A 82 -16.87 23.08 -4.82
N SER A 83 -16.84 24.14 -5.64
CA SER A 83 -17.55 24.13 -6.90
C SER A 83 -16.78 24.83 -8.01
N TRP A 84 -17.00 24.42 -9.25
CA TRP A 84 -16.51 25.11 -10.43
C TRP A 84 -16.99 26.55 -10.47
N CYS A 85 -16.09 27.46 -10.79
CA CYS A 85 -16.32 28.88 -10.92
C CYS A 85 -15.88 29.28 -12.33
N GLU A 86 -16.84 29.42 -13.25
CA GLU A 86 -16.57 29.77 -14.66
C GLU A 86 -15.72 31.05 -14.81
N PRO A 87 -15.99 32.15 -14.06
CA PRO A 87 -15.19 33.37 -14.18
C PRO A 87 -13.70 33.18 -13.82
N LEU A 88 -13.41 32.25 -12.92
CA LEU A 88 -12.04 31.92 -12.50
C LEU A 88 -11.45 30.76 -13.30
N GLY A 89 -12.27 30.04 -14.09
CA GLY A 89 -11.86 28.85 -14.84
C GLY A 89 -11.36 27.71 -13.95
N GLY A 90 -11.87 27.58 -12.72
CA GLY A 90 -11.36 26.59 -11.76
C GLY A 90 -12.31 26.29 -10.61
N PHE A 91 -11.94 25.32 -9.77
CA PHE A 91 -12.68 24.99 -8.55
C PHE A 91 -12.40 26.03 -7.45
N GLN A 92 -13.47 26.58 -6.88
CA GLN A 92 -13.43 27.48 -5.75
C GLN A 92 -13.94 26.77 -4.49
N ILE A 93 -13.18 26.87 -3.41
CA ILE A 93 -13.61 26.44 -2.07
C ILE A 93 -14.66 27.43 -1.58
N LYS A 94 -15.88 26.94 -1.33
CA LYS A 94 -17.00 27.73 -0.83
C LYS A 94 -17.18 27.59 0.67
N THR A 95 -16.98 26.39 1.20
CA THR A 95 -17.06 26.10 2.63
C THR A 95 -15.85 25.29 3.05
N TYR A 96 -15.25 25.66 4.17
CA TYR A 96 -14.17 24.90 4.79
C TYR A 96 -14.33 24.95 6.31
N ARG A 97 -14.56 23.78 6.91
CA ARG A 97 -14.54 23.59 8.37
C ARG A 97 -13.30 22.77 8.74
N PRO A 98 -12.25 23.39 9.32
CA PRO A 98 -10.98 22.71 9.56
C PRO A 98 -11.00 21.77 10.77
N THR A 99 -11.99 21.91 11.67
CA THR A 99 -12.03 21.20 12.95
C THR A 99 -12.31 19.71 12.71
N HIS A 100 -11.32 18.87 13.02
CA HIS A 100 -11.43 17.42 12.93
C HIS A 100 -11.19 16.81 14.31
N ASN A 101 -12.17 16.07 14.82
CA ASN A 101 -12.13 15.52 16.17
C ASN A 101 -11.49 14.13 16.25
N TYR A 102 -11.34 13.46 15.11
CA TYR A 102 -10.89 12.07 15.03
C TYR A 102 -9.42 11.98 14.62
N SER A 103 -8.77 10.87 14.94
CA SER A 103 -7.42 10.59 14.48
C SER A 103 -7.44 10.13 13.03
N ARG A 104 -6.37 10.43 12.26
CA ARG A 104 -6.26 9.93 10.88
C ARG A 104 -6.08 8.42 10.87
N VAL A 105 -6.92 7.74 10.10
CA VAL A 105 -6.78 6.31 9.81
C VAL A 105 -5.95 6.14 8.55
N LEU A 106 -4.87 5.36 8.63
CA LEU A 106 -3.97 5.11 7.50
C LEU A 106 -4.44 3.97 6.59
N LYS A 107 -5.46 3.22 7.02
CA LYS A 107 -6.07 2.16 6.21
C LYS A 107 -6.93 2.81 5.13
N ASN A 108 -6.49 2.69 3.88
CA ASN A 108 -7.21 3.23 2.74
C ASN A 108 -7.76 2.10 1.85
N PRO A 109 -9.08 1.90 1.78
CA PRO A 109 -9.68 0.90 0.90
C PRO A 109 -9.55 1.25 -0.59
N LEU A 110 -9.24 2.50 -0.95
CA LEU A 110 -8.99 2.86 -2.35
C LEU A 110 -7.58 2.51 -2.83
N ALA A 111 -6.68 2.12 -1.92
CA ALA A 111 -5.32 1.78 -2.29
C ALA A 111 -5.27 0.40 -2.97
N ASN A 112 -5.56 0.39 -4.27
CA ASN A 112 -5.49 -0.80 -5.13
C ASN A 112 -4.03 -1.25 -5.32
N ARG A 113 -3.80 -2.57 -5.39
CA ARG A 113 -2.48 -3.17 -5.69
C ARG A 113 -1.80 -2.56 -6.92
N LYS A 114 -2.55 -2.26 -7.99
CA LYS A 114 -2.01 -1.64 -9.21
C LYS A 114 -1.49 -0.22 -8.95
N TRP A 115 -2.17 0.53 -8.09
CA TRP A 115 -1.73 1.88 -7.71
C TRP A 115 -0.49 1.81 -6.83
N VAL A 116 -0.49 0.91 -5.84
CA VAL A 116 0.65 0.70 -4.94
C VAL A 116 1.88 0.26 -5.73
N GLY A 117 1.75 -0.71 -6.64
CA GLY A 117 2.85 -1.19 -7.48
C GLY A 117 3.47 -0.04 -8.28
N LYS A 118 2.66 0.78 -8.95
CA LYS A 118 3.14 1.98 -9.66
C LYS A 118 3.92 2.95 -8.77
N LYS A 119 3.55 3.09 -7.49
CA LYS A 119 4.26 3.95 -6.54
C LYS A 119 5.56 3.33 -6.03
N LEU A 120 5.67 2.01 -6.02
CA LEU A 120 6.86 1.28 -5.59
C LEU A 120 7.90 1.10 -6.69
N VAL A 121 7.54 1.26 -7.97
CA VAL A 121 8.49 1.18 -9.11
C VAL A 121 9.69 2.11 -8.91
N GLU A 122 9.45 3.38 -8.56
CA GLU A 122 10.54 4.33 -8.33
C GLU A 122 11.41 3.94 -7.14
N ALA A 123 10.79 3.44 -6.06
CA ALA A 123 11.51 2.97 -4.89
C ALA A 123 12.39 1.74 -5.19
N LEU A 124 11.90 0.79 -5.99
CA LEU A 124 12.64 -0.40 -6.43
C LEU A 124 13.80 -0.06 -7.37
N ARG A 125 13.63 0.94 -8.24
CA ARG A 125 14.75 1.41 -9.10
C ARG A 125 15.91 1.97 -8.28
N LEU A 126 15.63 2.64 -7.17
CA LEU A 126 16.64 3.18 -6.26
C LEU A 126 17.22 2.09 -5.35
N HIS A 127 16.38 1.16 -4.91
CA HIS A 127 16.73 0.09 -3.98
C HIS A 127 16.18 -1.25 -4.49
N PRO A 128 16.92 -1.97 -5.37
CA PRO A 128 16.46 -3.24 -5.93
C PRO A 128 16.18 -4.32 -4.87
N THR A 129 16.89 -4.29 -3.74
CA THR A 129 16.71 -5.21 -2.61
C THR A 129 15.64 -4.74 -1.61
N LEU A 130 14.66 -3.93 -2.04
CA LEU A 130 13.61 -3.42 -1.16
C LEU A 130 12.77 -4.57 -0.61
N THR A 131 12.78 -4.72 0.72
CA THR A 131 11.97 -5.73 1.39
C THR A 131 10.52 -5.27 1.55
N SER A 132 9.59 -6.21 1.75
CA SER A 132 8.18 -5.89 2.03
C SER A 132 8.02 -4.98 3.26
N LYS A 133 8.84 -5.17 4.29
CA LYS A 133 8.81 -4.33 5.50
C LYS A 133 9.21 -2.89 5.18
N ASP A 134 10.24 -2.71 4.36
CA ASP A 134 10.71 -1.37 3.99
C ASP A 134 9.78 -0.70 2.99
N ALA A 135 9.18 -1.46 2.07
CA ALA A 135 8.10 -0.98 1.21
C ALA A 135 6.89 -0.50 2.04
N CYS A 136 6.52 -1.21 3.10
CA CYS A 136 5.44 -0.79 4.00
C CYS A 136 5.77 0.55 4.67
N LYS A 137 6.98 0.68 5.25
CA LYS A 137 7.45 1.95 5.84
C LYS A 137 7.45 3.08 4.81
N HIS A 138 7.90 2.80 3.59
CA HIS A 138 7.90 3.75 2.48
C HIS A 138 6.49 4.23 2.13
N MET A 139 5.51 3.32 2.08
CA MET A 139 4.10 3.67 1.81
C MET A 139 3.47 4.51 2.92
N VAL A 140 3.78 4.20 4.18
CA VAL A 140 3.31 4.99 5.33
C VAL A 140 3.95 6.38 5.34
N ALA A 141 5.26 6.47 5.10
CA ALA A 141 5.99 7.74 5.18
C ALA A 141 5.63 8.71 4.05
N ASN A 142 5.53 8.23 2.81
CA ASN A 142 5.32 9.09 1.64
C ASN A 142 3.85 9.29 1.28
N TYR A 143 3.03 8.26 1.48
CA TYR A 143 1.64 8.26 1.02
C TYR A 143 0.62 8.18 2.15
N GLN A 144 1.06 7.99 3.40
CA GLN A 144 0.16 7.84 4.56
C GLN A 144 -0.84 6.69 4.39
N VAL A 145 -0.42 5.62 3.72
CA VAL A 145 -1.25 4.43 3.50
C VAL A 145 -0.62 3.21 4.18
N GLN A 146 -1.40 2.55 5.02
CA GLN A 146 -1.12 1.22 5.55
C GLN A 146 -1.85 0.17 4.73
N LEU A 147 -1.10 -0.85 4.30
CA LEU A 147 -1.59 -1.94 3.48
C LEU A 147 -1.51 -3.25 4.27
N ILE A 148 -2.36 -4.20 3.88
CA ILE A 148 -2.25 -5.59 4.31
C ILE A 148 -1.03 -6.21 3.60
N GLU A 149 -0.28 -7.05 4.29
CA GLU A 149 0.97 -7.64 3.79
C GLU A 149 0.79 -8.34 2.44
N ILE A 150 -0.28 -9.13 2.26
CA ILE A 150 -0.56 -9.81 0.98
C ILE A 150 -0.79 -8.84 -0.19
N LYS A 151 -1.44 -7.69 0.06
CA LYS A 151 -1.62 -6.66 -0.97
C LYS A 151 -0.31 -6.01 -1.33
N LEU A 152 0.53 -5.75 -0.34
CA LEU A 152 1.85 -5.16 -0.55
C LEU A 152 2.75 -6.11 -1.34
N TYR A 153 2.75 -7.40 -0.99
CA TYR A 153 3.49 -8.44 -1.71
C TYR A 153 3.08 -8.49 -3.19
N ARG A 154 1.78 -8.67 -3.48
CA ARG A 154 1.26 -8.66 -4.85
C ARG A 154 1.57 -7.35 -5.61
N SER A 155 1.66 -6.23 -4.89
CA SER A 155 2.02 -4.93 -5.49
C SER A 155 3.52 -4.82 -5.81
N LEU A 156 4.38 -5.44 -4.99
CA LEU A 156 5.81 -5.51 -5.23
C LEU A 156 6.12 -6.37 -6.44
N ASP A 157 5.41 -7.49 -6.64
CA ASP A 157 5.57 -8.33 -7.83
C ASP A 157 5.24 -7.53 -9.10
N ILE A 158 4.10 -6.83 -9.12
CA ILE A 158 3.74 -5.91 -10.23
C ILE A 158 4.85 -4.87 -10.47
N ALA A 159 5.46 -4.36 -9.41
CA ALA A 159 6.49 -3.35 -9.53
C ALA A 159 7.83 -3.93 -10.03
N ARG A 160 8.16 -5.17 -9.65
CA ARG A 160 9.33 -5.91 -10.15
C ARG A 160 9.19 -6.24 -11.63
N ASP A 161 8.03 -6.73 -12.06
CA ASP A 161 7.73 -6.98 -13.47
C ASP A 161 7.98 -5.73 -14.33
N VAL A 162 7.69 -4.54 -13.80
CA VAL A 162 7.89 -3.26 -14.50
C VAL A 162 9.36 -2.80 -14.49
N VAL A 163 10.15 -3.18 -13.49
CA VAL A 163 11.56 -2.76 -13.35
C VAL A 163 12.50 -3.71 -14.09
N GLU A 164 12.32 -5.01 -13.90
CA GLU A 164 13.17 -6.07 -14.47
C GLU A 164 12.67 -6.51 -15.86
N GLY A 165 11.40 -6.24 -16.17
CA GLY A 165 10.70 -6.77 -17.34
C GLY A 165 9.98 -8.06 -17.00
N SER A 166 8.97 -8.42 -17.78
CA SER A 166 8.29 -9.70 -17.59
C SER A 166 9.25 -10.83 -17.96
N GLU A 167 9.40 -11.83 -17.10
CA GLU A 167 10.16 -13.05 -17.41
C GLU A 167 9.72 -13.65 -18.75
N ASN A 168 8.41 -13.63 -19.04
CA ASN A 168 7.85 -14.11 -20.31
C ASN A 168 8.40 -13.35 -21.54
N GLU A 169 8.59 -12.05 -21.44
CA GLU A 169 9.16 -11.23 -22.51
C GLU A 169 10.65 -11.55 -22.70
N GLN A 170 11.38 -11.76 -21.62
CA GLN A 170 12.79 -12.16 -21.68
C GLN A 170 12.96 -13.57 -22.28
N TYR A 171 12.14 -14.54 -21.87
CA TYR A 171 12.17 -15.91 -22.40
C TYR A 171 11.74 -16.00 -23.87
N ALA A 172 10.85 -15.12 -24.34
CA ALA A 172 10.45 -15.07 -25.74
C ALA A 172 11.62 -14.77 -26.69
N LEU A 173 12.61 -13.99 -26.23
CA LEU A 173 13.80 -13.61 -27.01
C LEU A 173 14.81 -14.75 -27.17
N LEU A 174 14.72 -15.85 -26.39
CA LEU A 174 15.71 -16.95 -26.46
C LEU A 174 15.83 -17.55 -27.87
N TRP A 175 14.73 -17.59 -28.62
CA TRP A 175 14.72 -18.15 -29.98
C TRP A 175 15.46 -17.27 -30.99
N ASP A 176 15.50 -15.95 -30.77
CA ASP A 176 16.18 -15.00 -31.66
C ASP A 176 17.72 -15.09 -31.57
N TYR A 177 18.25 -15.63 -30.46
CA TYR A 177 19.69 -15.84 -30.28
C TYR A 177 20.24 -17.07 -31.01
N CYS A 178 19.39 -17.97 -31.50
CA CYS A 178 19.80 -19.21 -32.17
C CYS A 178 19.99 -19.08 -33.69
N ALA A 179 19.84 -17.88 -34.27
CA ALA A 179 19.95 -17.60 -35.71
C ALA A 179 21.30 -16.97 -36.08
#